data_AF-A0A970LMG7-F1
#
_entry.id   AF-A0A970LMG7-F1
#
_cell.length_a   1.000
_cell.length_b   1.000
_cell.length_c   1.000
_cell.angle_alpha   90.00
_cell.angle_beta   90.00
_cell.angle_gamma   90.00
#
_symmetry.space_group_name_H-M   'P 1'
#
loop_
_entity.id
_entity.type
_entity.pdbx_description
1 polymer ?
#
loop_
_entity_poly.entity_id
_entity_poly.type
_entity_poly.pdbx_seq_one_letter_code
_entity_poly.pdbx_strand_id
1 'polypeptide(L)'
;MNILQSKTKEVSQSLLPIVIFVAILGLAFVQIDIPIVQRFFVGAFLVFAGLSIFLWGVDQSMEPIGYHMAHEIATSKSLIKTVIISFLLGFLITIAEPDILILGHQVENASGGALESGFLVTMISVGVGVLISIASIRILSSFKYNLMMALVYLLILFLGTQVSEEFLAISFDASGATTGALTTPFVLAISVGISRTKGGKTAEEDSFGMVGAMSAGPILAVMLISVLTGQENIHGQAVEFVSSTEVLAPIGNALRYTLVESLQALLPIAGLFFIFNFFKFKVSRNELIRIIRGLVYTIIGLTLFLVGANEGFMEMGRILGMGLATKYFNILPLFGLLLGMMVVLAEPAVHVLGEQVEDVTAGNIPDKVLRGTLSIGVGIAIALSMVKIMVPEVRLWYFLLPGFAVGIILSFFVDSVFVGIAFDAGGVASGPMSATFVLAFAQGVANQIPTADVLRDGFGIIAMIAMTPVLSIMILGTINKIQTILAKDLPQQVVQPVSKEICAVPIDKISGDHKDLIFCVVERGNSEEVIELARAAGSTGGTILHGRDARSGTWLSVSMRLEPEKEVLWFLVDAEITAEVSRVLLDKSDQPDSNIVSVFALPVTGSDGLTADTYVFESETSQ
;
A
#
# COMPACT_ATOMS: atom_id res chain seq x y z
N MET A 1 -12.28 3.37 -22.66
CA MET A 1 -10.96 2.78 -23.00
C MET A 1 -11.04 1.30 -22.64
N ASN A 2 -10.56 0.39 -23.49
CA ASN A 2 -10.63 -1.06 -23.17
C ASN A 2 -9.73 -1.32 -21.93
N ILE A 3 -10.16 -2.14 -20.96
CA ILE A 3 -9.39 -2.38 -19.70
C ILE A 3 -7.96 -2.87 -19.99
N LEU A 4 -7.79 -3.71 -21.02
CA LEU A 4 -6.47 -4.14 -21.46
C LEU A 4 -5.62 -2.95 -21.95
N GLN A 5 -6.20 -1.99 -22.67
CA GLN A 5 -5.48 -0.80 -23.14
C GLN A 5 -5.02 0.10 -21.99
N SER A 6 -5.81 0.22 -20.92
CA SER A 6 -5.37 0.98 -19.74
C SER A 6 -4.21 0.26 -19.04
N LYS A 7 -4.30 -1.06 -18.83
CA LYS A 7 -3.21 -1.84 -18.22
C LYS A 7 -1.93 -1.86 -19.06
N THR A 8 -2.06 -2.02 -20.37
CA THR A 8 -0.91 -1.91 -21.28
C THR A 8 -0.28 -0.52 -21.25
N LYS A 9 -1.09 0.54 -21.13
CA LYS A 9 -0.57 1.91 -20.99
C LYS A 9 0.17 2.09 -19.67
N GLU A 10 -0.42 1.62 -18.57
CA GLU A 10 0.17 1.64 -17.23
C GLU A 10 1.53 0.92 -17.22
N VAL A 11 1.57 -0.33 -17.67
CA VAL A 11 2.81 -1.11 -17.79
C VAL A 11 3.82 -0.45 -18.73
N SER A 12 3.38 0.17 -19.83
CA SER A 12 4.29 0.89 -20.74
C SER A 12 4.92 2.11 -20.07
N GLN A 13 4.14 2.87 -19.29
CA GLN A 13 4.63 4.06 -18.59
C GLN A 13 5.62 3.70 -17.49
N SER A 14 5.49 2.50 -16.94
CA SER A 14 6.40 1.96 -15.92
C SER A 14 7.66 1.33 -16.50
N LEU A 15 7.51 0.42 -17.46
CA LEU A 15 8.63 -0.40 -17.93
C LEU A 15 9.54 0.33 -18.91
N LEU A 16 8.97 1.11 -19.83
CA LEU A 16 9.74 1.73 -20.91
C LEU A 16 10.82 2.70 -20.40
N PRO A 17 10.58 3.56 -19.39
CA PRO A 17 11.64 4.41 -18.83
C PRO A 17 12.81 3.58 -18.30
N ILE A 18 12.55 2.48 -17.59
CA ILE A 18 13.59 1.60 -17.07
C ILE A 18 14.35 0.94 -18.22
N VAL A 19 13.65 0.42 -19.23
CA VAL A 19 14.30 -0.22 -20.40
C VAL A 19 15.21 0.77 -21.13
N ILE A 20 14.77 2.01 -21.33
CA ILE A 20 15.57 3.07 -21.96
C ILE A 20 16.79 3.39 -21.09
N PHE A 21 16.59 3.57 -19.78
CA PHE A 21 17.68 3.86 -18.85
C PHE A 21 18.75 2.76 -18.85
N VAL A 22 18.32 1.50 -18.75
CA VAL A 22 19.18 0.32 -18.77
C VAL A 22 19.92 0.18 -20.10
N ALA A 23 19.24 0.44 -21.23
CA ALA A 23 19.87 0.45 -22.54
C ALA A 23 20.93 1.55 -22.68
N ILE A 24 20.66 2.77 -22.16
CA ILE A 24 21.63 3.87 -22.16
C ILE A 24 22.84 3.50 -21.31
N LEU A 25 22.64 2.97 -20.10
CA LEU A 25 23.74 2.52 -19.24
C LEU A 25 24.58 1.44 -19.93
N GLY A 26 23.90 0.43 -20.51
CA GLY A 26 24.55 -0.69 -21.15
C GLY A 26 25.30 -0.36 -22.42
N LEU A 27 24.82 0.59 -23.23
CA LEU A 27 25.49 0.97 -24.47
C LEU A 27 26.57 2.04 -24.27
N ALA A 28 26.42 2.92 -23.28
CA ALA A 28 27.35 4.04 -23.09
C ALA A 28 28.48 3.74 -22.10
N PHE A 29 28.25 2.90 -21.08
CA PHE A 29 29.20 2.73 -19.98
C PHE A 29 29.84 1.34 -19.94
N VAL A 30 29.11 0.29 -20.29
CA VAL A 30 29.56 -1.11 -20.20
C VAL A 30 29.76 -1.69 -21.60
N GLN A 31 30.74 -2.58 -21.79
CA GLN A 31 30.88 -3.34 -23.04
C GLN A 31 30.08 -4.62 -22.88
N ILE A 32 28.97 -4.72 -23.62
CA ILE A 32 28.02 -5.84 -23.51
C ILE A 32 27.96 -6.57 -24.84
N ASP A 33 28.01 -7.90 -24.77
CA ASP A 33 27.91 -8.75 -25.95
C ASP A 33 26.52 -8.62 -26.60
N ILE A 34 26.52 -8.60 -27.94
CA ILE A 34 25.29 -8.41 -28.74
C ILE A 34 24.18 -9.41 -28.38
N PRO A 35 24.46 -10.72 -28.15
CA PRO A 35 23.42 -11.68 -27.75
C PRO A 35 22.71 -11.30 -26.45
N ILE A 36 23.43 -10.71 -25.50
CA ILE A 36 22.87 -10.28 -24.19
C ILE A 36 21.97 -9.07 -24.39
N VAL A 37 22.40 -8.10 -25.19
CA VAL A 37 21.57 -6.94 -25.54
C VAL A 37 20.29 -7.38 -26.26
N GLN A 38 20.39 -8.33 -27.18
CA GLN A 38 19.23 -8.90 -27.87
C GLN A 38 18.30 -9.61 -26.89
N ARG A 39 18.84 -10.44 -25.98
CA ARG A 39 18.07 -11.13 -24.96
C ARG A 39 17.39 -10.16 -24.00
N PHE A 40 18.07 -9.08 -23.62
CA PHE A 40 17.48 -8.00 -22.83
C PHE A 40 16.26 -7.38 -23.52
N PHE A 41 16.32 -7.06 -24.82
CA PHE A 41 15.15 -6.50 -25.52
C PHE A 41 14.02 -7.51 -25.73
N VAL A 42 14.33 -8.78 -25.95
CA VAL A 42 13.31 -9.84 -26.00
C VAL A 42 12.67 -10.02 -24.63
N GLY A 43 13.47 -10.08 -23.57
CA GLY A 43 13.01 -10.12 -22.18
C GLY A 43 12.18 -8.90 -21.79
N ALA A 44 12.60 -7.69 -22.21
CA ALA A 44 11.85 -6.44 -22.08
C ALA A 44 10.45 -6.55 -22.68
N PHE A 45 10.35 -7.11 -23.89
CA PHE A 45 9.06 -7.35 -24.53
C PHE A 45 8.23 -8.41 -23.79
N LEU A 46 8.85 -9.49 -23.30
CA LEU A 46 8.17 -10.54 -22.55
C LEU A 46 7.64 -10.06 -21.20
N VAL A 47 8.41 -9.25 -20.46
CA VAL A 47 7.94 -8.59 -19.22
C VAL A 47 6.81 -7.62 -19.52
N PHE A 48 6.93 -6.82 -20.58
CA PHE A 48 5.87 -5.89 -20.99
C PHE A 48 4.55 -6.63 -21.28
N ALA A 49 4.61 -7.63 -22.15
CA ALA A 49 3.44 -8.42 -22.54
C ALA A 49 2.92 -9.25 -21.36
N GLY A 50 3.82 -9.90 -20.63
CA GLY A 50 3.52 -10.75 -19.48
C GLY A 50 2.84 -9.98 -18.36
N LEU A 51 3.41 -8.87 -17.90
CA LEU A 51 2.83 -8.05 -16.84
C LEU A 51 1.49 -7.43 -17.25
N SER A 52 1.35 -7.01 -18.51
CA SER A 52 0.07 -6.48 -19.03
C SER A 52 -1.05 -7.54 -19.01
N ILE A 53 -0.75 -8.76 -19.48
CA ILE A 53 -1.71 -9.87 -19.50
C ILE A 53 -1.98 -10.36 -18.07
N PHE A 54 -0.95 -10.41 -17.21
CA PHE A 54 -1.03 -10.84 -15.83
C PHE A 54 -1.96 -9.94 -15.02
N LEU A 55 -1.71 -8.62 -15.01
CA LEU A 55 -2.54 -7.64 -14.30
C LEU A 55 -3.98 -7.69 -14.80
N TRP A 56 -4.18 -7.79 -16.11
CA TRP A 56 -5.52 -7.97 -16.66
C TRP A 56 -6.19 -9.27 -16.18
N GLY A 57 -5.45 -10.37 -16.09
CA GLY A 57 -5.95 -11.63 -15.53
C GLY A 57 -6.34 -11.50 -14.05
N VAL A 58 -5.53 -10.79 -13.25
CA VAL A 58 -5.76 -10.48 -11.83
C VAL A 58 -7.07 -9.71 -11.65
N ASP A 59 -7.31 -8.64 -12.41
CA ASP A 59 -8.56 -7.86 -12.36
C ASP A 59 -9.82 -8.73 -12.66
N GLN A 60 -9.68 -9.74 -13.52
CA GLN A 60 -10.79 -10.60 -13.93
C GLN A 60 -11.02 -11.79 -12.99
N SER A 61 -10.06 -12.13 -12.13
CA SER A 61 -10.11 -13.32 -11.29
C SER A 61 -9.83 -13.03 -9.83
N MET A 62 -8.61 -12.62 -9.49
CA MET A 62 -8.13 -12.47 -8.12
C MET A 62 -8.84 -11.35 -7.36
N GLU A 63 -9.14 -10.23 -8.02
CA GLU A 63 -9.95 -9.17 -7.41
C GLU A 63 -11.36 -9.67 -7.00
N PRO A 64 -12.17 -10.26 -7.91
CA PRO A 64 -13.44 -10.89 -7.51
C PRO A 64 -13.30 -11.95 -6.42
N ILE A 65 -12.29 -12.82 -6.51
CA ILE A 65 -12.01 -13.84 -5.48
C ILE A 65 -11.79 -13.15 -4.13
N GLY A 66 -10.95 -12.12 -4.10
CA GLY A 66 -10.65 -11.34 -2.89
C GLY A 66 -11.88 -10.68 -2.30
N TYR A 67 -12.76 -10.11 -3.13
CA TYR A 67 -14.00 -9.48 -2.66
C TYR A 67 -14.92 -10.48 -1.94
N HIS A 68 -15.19 -11.65 -2.53
CA HIS A 68 -16.04 -12.68 -1.90
C HIS A 68 -15.43 -13.21 -0.61
N MET A 69 -14.10 -13.36 -0.58
CA MET A 69 -13.38 -13.82 0.60
C MET A 69 -13.35 -12.77 1.73
N ALA A 70 -13.17 -11.50 1.39
CA ALA A 70 -13.22 -10.39 2.36
C ALA A 70 -14.59 -10.28 3.02
N HIS A 71 -15.66 -10.40 2.23
CA HIS A 71 -17.03 -10.40 2.75
C HIS A 71 -17.28 -11.58 3.71
N GLU A 72 -16.70 -12.75 3.42
CA GLU A 72 -16.76 -13.92 4.30
C GLU A 72 -16.09 -13.68 5.66
N ILE A 73 -14.92 -13.03 5.67
CA ILE A 73 -14.19 -12.68 6.89
C ILE A 73 -15.00 -11.68 7.72
N ALA A 74 -15.49 -10.62 7.07
CA ALA A 74 -16.12 -9.49 7.73
C ALA A 74 -17.49 -9.84 8.34
N THR A 75 -18.25 -10.74 7.70
CA THR A 75 -19.56 -11.19 8.19
C THR A 75 -19.48 -12.40 9.14
N SER A 76 -18.28 -12.93 9.37
CA SER A 76 -18.08 -14.09 10.24
C SER A 76 -18.33 -13.73 11.71
N LYS A 77 -19.27 -14.44 12.35
CA LYS A 77 -19.52 -14.32 13.80
C LYS A 77 -18.50 -15.08 14.67
N SER A 78 -17.61 -15.87 14.06
CA SER A 78 -16.64 -16.70 14.78
C SER A 78 -15.23 -16.15 14.54
N LEU A 79 -14.58 -15.73 15.64
CA LEU A 79 -13.18 -15.29 15.60
C LEU A 79 -12.25 -16.37 15.06
N ILE A 80 -12.48 -17.65 15.40
CA ILE A 80 -11.68 -18.77 14.91
C ILE A 80 -11.79 -18.87 13.38
N LYS A 81 -13.01 -18.72 12.84
CA LYS A 81 -13.23 -18.77 11.39
C LYS A 81 -12.57 -17.59 10.68
N THR A 82 -12.66 -16.39 11.24
CA THR A 82 -11.96 -15.19 10.74
C THR A 82 -10.46 -15.45 10.69
N VAL A 83 -9.85 -15.94 11.77
CA VAL A 83 -8.42 -16.24 11.83
C VAL A 83 -8.00 -17.29 10.80
N ILE A 84 -8.75 -18.38 10.66
CA ILE A 84 -8.40 -19.44 9.71
C ILE A 84 -8.50 -18.95 8.27
N ILE A 85 -9.56 -18.22 7.93
CA ILE A 85 -9.75 -17.72 6.56
C ILE A 85 -8.71 -16.65 6.24
N SER A 86 -8.51 -15.66 7.12
CA SER A 86 -7.46 -14.65 6.97
C SER A 86 -6.08 -15.27 6.80
N PHE A 87 -5.76 -16.31 7.59
CA PHE A 87 -4.48 -17.02 7.51
C PHE A 87 -4.34 -17.72 6.15
N LEU A 88 -5.35 -18.50 5.75
CA LEU A 88 -5.31 -19.24 4.48
C LEU A 88 -5.21 -18.31 3.29
N LEU A 89 -5.94 -17.20 3.29
CA LEU A 89 -5.86 -16.21 2.21
C LEU A 89 -4.47 -15.60 2.13
N GLY A 90 -3.93 -15.13 3.26
CA GLY A 90 -2.58 -14.58 3.31
C GLY A 90 -1.51 -15.59 2.87
N PHE A 91 -1.61 -16.82 3.36
CA PHE A 91 -0.69 -17.90 3.00
C PHE A 91 -0.74 -18.19 1.48
N LEU A 92 -1.93 -18.39 0.92
CA LEU A 92 -2.08 -18.82 -0.48
C LEU A 92 -1.80 -17.69 -1.48
N ILE A 93 -2.14 -16.44 -1.15
CA ILE A 93 -1.81 -15.30 -2.03
C ILE A 93 -0.30 -15.08 -2.10
N THR A 94 0.41 -15.28 -0.98
CA THR A 94 1.88 -15.12 -0.93
C THR A 94 2.59 -16.20 -1.73
N ILE A 95 2.11 -17.45 -1.71
CA ILE A 95 2.63 -18.52 -2.58
C ILE A 95 2.47 -18.16 -4.06
N ALA A 96 1.37 -17.48 -4.40
CA ALA A 96 1.08 -17.06 -5.76
C ALA A 96 1.83 -15.79 -6.19
N GLU A 97 2.56 -15.13 -5.28
CA GLU A 97 3.25 -13.87 -5.56
C GLU A 97 4.53 -14.10 -6.40
N PRO A 98 4.60 -13.59 -7.64
CA PRO A 98 5.79 -13.73 -8.49
C PRO A 98 7.09 -13.27 -7.83
N ASP A 99 7.05 -12.15 -7.12
CA ASP A 99 8.25 -11.51 -6.57
C ASP A 99 8.89 -12.38 -5.49
N ILE A 100 8.09 -13.17 -4.75
CA ILE A 100 8.57 -14.14 -3.78
C ILE A 100 9.18 -15.37 -4.44
N LEU A 101 8.64 -15.82 -5.58
CA LEU A 101 9.27 -16.88 -6.37
C LEU A 101 10.63 -16.43 -6.91
N ILE A 102 10.70 -15.21 -7.44
CA ILE A 102 11.94 -14.60 -7.94
C ILE A 102 12.96 -14.47 -6.81
N LEU A 103 12.57 -13.96 -5.64
CA LEU A 103 13.46 -13.86 -4.49
C LEU A 103 13.93 -15.24 -4.03
N GLY A 104 13.03 -16.22 -3.96
CA GLY A 104 13.35 -17.60 -3.59
C GLY A 104 14.45 -18.19 -4.46
N HIS A 105 14.32 -18.07 -5.78
CA HIS A 105 15.35 -18.50 -6.74
C HIS A 105 16.66 -17.74 -6.58
N GLN A 106 16.62 -16.44 -6.29
CA GLN A 106 17.83 -15.66 -6.07
C GLN A 106 18.56 -16.08 -4.79
N VAL A 107 17.83 -16.33 -3.70
CA VAL A 107 18.40 -16.80 -2.44
C VAL A 107 18.96 -18.21 -2.58
N GLU A 108 18.26 -19.11 -3.27
CA GLU A 108 18.74 -20.48 -3.51
C GLU A 108 20.05 -20.48 -4.32
N ASN A 109 20.11 -19.70 -5.40
CA ASN A 109 21.30 -19.59 -6.23
C ASN A 109 22.49 -18.94 -5.50
N ALA A 110 22.22 -17.89 -4.72
CA ALA A 110 23.25 -17.19 -3.94
C ALA A 110 23.74 -18.02 -2.75
N SER A 111 22.89 -18.90 -2.20
CA SER A 111 23.22 -19.81 -1.09
C SER A 111 23.77 -21.16 -1.53
N GLY A 112 24.00 -21.39 -2.82
CA GLY A 112 24.46 -22.68 -3.34
C GLY A 112 23.52 -23.84 -3.00
N GLY A 113 22.21 -23.56 -2.87
CA GLY A 113 21.18 -24.54 -2.51
C GLY A 113 21.03 -24.81 -1.01
N ALA A 114 21.70 -24.06 -0.14
CA ALA A 114 21.55 -24.23 1.31
C ALA A 114 20.16 -23.81 1.83
N LEU A 115 19.52 -22.84 1.15
CA LEU A 115 18.14 -22.44 1.38
C LEU A 115 17.32 -22.70 0.11
N GLU A 116 16.54 -23.79 0.12
CA GLU A 116 15.66 -24.16 -0.99
C GLU A 116 14.56 -23.10 -1.19
N SER A 117 14.33 -22.67 -2.43
CA SER A 117 13.33 -21.66 -2.80
C SER A 117 11.94 -22.03 -2.28
N GLY A 118 11.50 -23.29 -2.49
CA GLY A 118 10.19 -23.76 -2.06
C GLY A 118 9.97 -23.72 -0.54
N PHE A 119 11.00 -24.07 0.24
CA PHE A 119 10.96 -23.98 1.70
C PHE A 119 10.86 -22.51 2.16
N LEU A 120 11.69 -21.63 1.58
CA LEU A 120 11.68 -20.21 1.90
C LEU A 120 10.32 -19.56 1.59
N VAL A 121 9.78 -19.78 0.38
CA VAL A 121 8.46 -19.29 -0.05
C VAL A 121 7.37 -19.75 0.92
N THR A 122 7.39 -21.02 1.33
CA THR A 122 6.41 -21.58 2.27
C THR A 122 6.48 -20.90 3.62
N MET A 123 7.68 -20.73 4.19
CA MET A 123 7.85 -20.10 5.50
C MET A 123 7.46 -18.63 5.48
N ILE A 124 7.85 -17.89 4.43
CA ILE A 124 7.42 -16.50 4.22
C ILE A 124 5.88 -16.44 4.20
N SER A 125 5.24 -17.34 3.45
CA SER A 125 3.78 -17.41 3.35
C SER A 125 3.10 -17.70 4.69
N VAL A 126 3.70 -18.54 5.55
CA VAL A 126 3.20 -18.75 6.92
C VAL A 126 3.28 -17.45 7.72
N GLY A 127 4.40 -16.74 7.66
CA GLY A 127 4.58 -15.45 8.33
C GLY A 127 3.52 -14.44 7.91
N VAL A 128 3.31 -14.28 6.60
CA VAL A 128 2.26 -13.42 6.05
C VAL A 128 0.87 -13.83 6.55
N GLY A 129 0.52 -15.12 6.48
CA GLY A 129 -0.78 -15.61 6.94
C GLY A 129 -1.03 -15.28 8.41
N VAL A 130 -0.03 -15.45 9.28
CA VAL A 130 -0.15 -15.12 10.71
C VAL A 130 -0.41 -13.62 10.90
N LEU A 131 0.35 -12.76 10.22
CA LEU A 131 0.22 -11.31 10.39
C LEU A 131 -1.06 -10.74 9.79
N ILE A 132 -1.54 -11.28 8.66
CA ILE A 132 -2.86 -10.94 8.11
C ILE A 132 -3.97 -11.32 9.09
N SER A 133 -3.87 -12.47 9.76
CA SER A 133 -4.84 -12.86 10.79
C SER A 133 -4.83 -11.92 11.99
N ILE A 134 -3.66 -11.53 12.46
CA ILE A 134 -3.52 -10.54 13.56
C ILE A 134 -4.08 -9.18 13.11
N ALA A 135 -3.76 -8.72 11.90
CA ALA A 135 -4.26 -7.46 11.36
C ALA A 135 -5.79 -7.47 11.16
N SER A 136 -6.35 -8.60 10.73
CA SER A 136 -7.80 -8.78 10.59
C SER A 136 -8.49 -8.68 11.96
N ILE A 137 -7.93 -9.31 13.01
CA ILE A 137 -8.43 -9.17 14.39
C ILE A 137 -8.29 -7.72 14.87
N ARG A 138 -7.17 -7.06 14.58
CA ARG A 138 -6.93 -5.66 14.95
C ARG A 138 -8.05 -4.76 14.42
N ILE A 139 -8.37 -4.89 13.12
CA ILE A 139 -9.45 -4.12 12.50
C ILE A 139 -10.76 -4.41 13.23
N LEU A 140 -11.12 -5.68 13.45
CA LEU A 140 -12.39 -6.03 14.11
C LEU A 140 -12.47 -5.62 15.59
N SER A 141 -11.33 -5.47 16.28
CA SER A 141 -11.24 -5.13 17.72
C SER A 141 -10.92 -3.67 18.02
N SER A 142 -10.76 -2.81 17.00
CA SER A 142 -10.39 -1.39 17.14
C SER A 142 -9.08 -1.16 17.91
N PHE A 143 -8.14 -2.11 17.85
CA PHE A 143 -6.82 -1.96 18.45
C PHE A 143 -5.96 -0.99 17.62
N LYS A 144 -5.25 -0.07 18.30
CA LYS A 144 -4.48 1.00 17.64
C LYS A 144 -3.35 0.42 16.79
N TYR A 145 -3.26 0.88 15.54
CA TYR A 145 -2.30 0.35 14.57
C TYR A 145 -0.84 0.62 14.96
N ASN A 146 -0.53 1.83 15.43
CA ASN A 146 0.83 2.21 15.87
C ASN A 146 1.37 1.29 16.98
N LEU A 147 0.54 0.92 17.96
CA LEU A 147 0.94 0.02 19.04
C LEU A 147 1.21 -1.40 18.53
N MET A 148 0.38 -1.90 17.60
CA MET A 148 0.61 -3.20 16.97
C MET A 148 1.96 -3.23 16.24
N MET A 149 2.23 -2.22 15.40
CA MET A 149 3.48 -2.16 14.65
C MET A 149 4.69 -1.97 15.57
N ALA A 150 4.57 -1.16 16.63
CA ALA A 150 5.64 -1.01 17.61
C ALA A 150 6.01 -2.34 18.29
N LEU A 151 5.02 -3.15 18.68
CA LEU A 151 5.26 -4.47 19.28
C LEU A 151 5.91 -5.44 18.29
N VAL A 152 5.43 -5.48 17.06
CA VAL A 152 5.97 -6.34 16.00
C VAL A 152 7.42 -5.97 15.67
N TYR A 153 7.72 -4.69 15.47
CA TYR A 153 9.08 -4.27 15.17
C TYR A 153 10.03 -4.34 16.38
N LEU A 154 9.52 -4.25 17.62
CA LEU A 154 10.32 -4.52 18.81
C LEU A 154 10.72 -6.01 18.87
N LEU A 155 9.81 -6.92 18.49
CA LEU A 155 10.12 -8.33 18.34
C LEU A 155 11.15 -8.57 17.22
N ILE A 156 10.99 -7.92 16.06
CA ILE A 156 11.96 -7.98 14.96
C ILE A 156 13.34 -7.48 15.43
N LEU A 157 13.39 -6.40 16.19
CA LEU A 157 14.64 -5.87 16.74
C LEU A 157 15.29 -6.88 17.69
N PHE A 158 14.50 -7.50 18.56
CA PHE A 158 15.01 -8.52 19.48
C PHE A 158 15.59 -9.72 18.73
N LEU A 159 14.83 -10.32 17.81
CA LEU A 159 15.29 -11.44 16.98
C LEU A 159 16.47 -11.04 16.09
N GLY A 160 16.49 -9.79 15.63
CA GLY A 160 17.54 -9.21 14.82
C GLY A 160 18.92 -9.25 15.46
N THR A 161 19.00 -9.24 16.80
CA THR A 161 20.27 -9.39 17.52
C THR A 161 20.77 -10.84 17.59
N GLN A 162 19.93 -11.80 17.21
CA GLN A 162 20.19 -13.25 17.30
C GLN A 162 20.46 -13.90 15.92
N VAL A 163 20.23 -13.18 14.83
CA VAL A 163 20.37 -13.71 13.46
C VAL A 163 21.60 -13.16 12.75
N SER A 164 22.07 -13.89 11.74
CA SER A 164 23.20 -13.47 10.90
C SER A 164 22.84 -12.30 9.98
N GLU A 165 23.86 -11.66 9.40
CA GLU A 165 23.65 -10.54 8.47
C GLU A 165 22.98 -10.99 7.16
N GLU A 166 23.23 -12.23 6.71
CA GLU A 166 22.59 -12.83 5.54
C GLU A 166 21.11 -13.07 5.78
N PHE A 167 20.74 -13.70 6.91
CA PHE A 167 19.33 -13.92 7.26
C PHE A 167 18.60 -12.62 7.49
N LEU A 168 19.26 -11.61 8.07
CA LEU A 168 18.70 -10.27 8.17
C LEU A 168 18.38 -9.69 6.79
N ALA A 169 19.35 -9.69 5.87
CA ALA A 169 19.20 -9.13 4.53
C ALA A 169 18.06 -9.84 3.77
N ILE A 170 18.04 -11.17 3.79
CA ILE A 170 16.99 -11.99 3.16
C ILE A 170 15.63 -11.71 3.79
N SER A 171 15.55 -11.58 5.12
CA SER A 171 14.27 -11.39 5.84
C SER A 171 13.57 -10.08 5.45
N PHE A 172 14.31 -8.99 5.34
CA PHE A 172 13.74 -7.70 4.95
C PHE A 172 13.55 -7.58 3.43
N ASP A 173 14.37 -8.23 2.61
CA ASP A 173 14.11 -8.30 1.17
C ASP A 173 12.85 -9.13 0.89
N ALA A 174 12.61 -10.21 1.65
CA ALA A 174 11.37 -10.99 1.62
C ALA A 174 10.14 -10.15 1.97
N SER A 175 10.25 -9.26 2.95
CA SER A 175 9.19 -8.29 3.28
C SER A 175 8.79 -7.46 2.06
N GLY A 176 9.75 -6.85 1.37
CA GLY A 176 9.45 -6.03 0.19
C GLY A 176 8.88 -6.87 -0.97
N ALA A 177 9.46 -8.04 -1.21
CA ALA A 177 8.99 -8.95 -2.25
C ALA A 177 7.55 -9.49 -2.02
N THR A 178 7.01 -9.45 -0.80
CA THR A 178 5.60 -9.84 -0.58
C THR A 178 4.58 -8.80 -1.03
N THR A 179 5.02 -7.60 -1.43
CA THR A 179 4.14 -6.48 -1.77
C THR A 179 4.04 -6.22 -3.27
N GLY A 180 4.16 -7.29 -4.05
CA GLY A 180 4.09 -7.24 -5.49
C GLY A 180 2.70 -7.03 -6.07
N ALA A 181 2.63 -7.19 -7.38
CA ALA A 181 1.48 -6.83 -8.22
C ALA A 181 0.18 -7.62 -7.91
N LEU A 182 0.29 -8.74 -7.20
CA LEU A 182 -0.84 -9.60 -6.84
C LEU A 182 -1.31 -9.34 -5.41
N THR A 183 -0.39 -9.42 -4.45
CA THR A 183 -0.72 -9.46 -3.02
C THR A 183 -1.20 -8.11 -2.50
N THR A 184 -0.56 -7.02 -2.89
CA THR A 184 -0.92 -5.66 -2.44
C THR A 184 -2.38 -5.27 -2.73
N PRO A 185 -2.86 -5.30 -3.99
CA PRO A 185 -4.25 -4.93 -4.28
C PRO A 185 -5.25 -5.88 -3.62
N PHE A 186 -4.90 -7.16 -3.51
CA PHE A 186 -5.75 -8.17 -2.87
C PHE A 186 -5.90 -7.93 -1.36
N VAL A 187 -4.80 -7.70 -0.65
CA VAL A 187 -4.78 -7.45 0.80
C VAL A 187 -5.41 -6.10 1.12
N LEU A 188 -5.19 -5.07 0.30
CA LEU A 188 -5.87 -3.79 0.42
C LEU A 188 -7.39 -3.96 0.23
N ALA A 189 -7.84 -4.74 -0.75
CA ALA A 189 -9.25 -5.03 -0.96
C ALA A 189 -9.87 -5.76 0.25
N ILE A 190 -9.12 -6.66 0.90
CA ILE A 190 -9.54 -7.28 2.18
C ILE A 190 -9.65 -6.22 3.27
N SER A 191 -8.65 -5.36 3.45
CA SER A 191 -8.63 -4.32 4.48
C SER A 191 -9.81 -3.36 4.33
N VAL A 192 -10.02 -2.82 3.13
CA VAL A 192 -11.15 -1.94 2.80
C VAL A 192 -12.48 -2.68 2.95
N GLY A 193 -12.57 -3.94 2.52
CA GLY A 193 -13.78 -4.75 2.63
C GLY A 193 -14.20 -5.01 4.08
N ILE A 194 -13.26 -5.35 4.95
CA ILE A 194 -13.50 -5.54 6.38
C ILE A 194 -13.86 -4.21 7.03
N SER A 195 -13.11 -3.14 6.73
CA SER A 195 -13.34 -1.82 7.31
C SER A 195 -14.73 -1.27 6.96
N ARG A 196 -15.14 -1.33 5.67
CA ARG A 196 -16.47 -0.89 5.22
C ARG A 196 -17.60 -1.67 5.87
N THR A 197 -17.40 -2.97 6.07
CA THR A 197 -18.42 -3.83 6.69
C THR A 197 -18.53 -3.57 8.20
N LYS A 198 -17.40 -3.29 8.87
CA LYS A 198 -17.35 -2.93 10.30
C LYS A 198 -18.02 -1.56 10.55
N GLY A 199 -17.71 -0.56 9.72
CA GLY A 199 -18.16 0.82 9.90
C GLY A 199 -17.62 1.50 11.16
N GLY A 200 -18.08 2.72 11.42
CA GLY A 200 -17.73 3.52 12.61
C GLY A 200 -16.59 4.54 12.40
N LYS A 201 -16.26 5.29 13.46
CA LYS A 201 -15.31 6.42 13.43
C LYS A 201 -13.91 6.10 12.88
N THR A 202 -13.48 4.84 12.97
CA THR A 202 -12.12 4.41 12.57
C THR A 202 -12.07 3.78 11.17
N ALA A 203 -13.15 3.83 10.39
CA ALA A 203 -13.22 3.14 9.10
C ALA A 203 -12.10 3.55 8.10
N GLU A 204 -11.69 4.82 8.12
CA GLU A 204 -10.61 5.28 7.25
C GLU A 204 -9.24 4.82 7.75
N GLU A 205 -8.97 4.92 9.05
CA GLU A 205 -7.76 4.36 9.67
C GLU A 205 -7.65 2.84 9.40
N ASP A 206 -8.77 2.14 9.54
CA ASP A 206 -8.85 0.69 9.36
C ASP A 206 -8.78 0.26 7.88
N SER A 207 -8.87 1.20 6.94
CA SER A 207 -8.66 0.92 5.51
C SER A 207 -7.19 0.72 5.16
N PHE A 208 -6.26 1.21 5.99
CA PHE A 208 -4.82 1.14 5.78
C PHE A 208 -4.10 0.34 6.88
N GLY A 209 -2.82 0.04 6.62
CA GLY A 209 -1.91 -0.61 7.54
C GLY A 209 -1.90 -2.14 7.47
N MET A 210 -2.86 -2.77 6.78
CA MET A 210 -2.88 -4.23 6.63
C MET A 210 -1.71 -4.73 5.76
N VAL A 211 -1.35 -4.01 4.70
CA VAL A 211 -0.21 -4.35 3.84
C VAL A 211 1.08 -4.25 4.65
N GLY A 212 1.28 -3.14 5.37
CA GLY A 212 2.44 -2.96 6.23
C GLY A 212 2.54 -3.98 7.38
N ALA A 213 1.40 -4.40 7.96
CA ALA A 213 1.37 -5.45 8.96
C ALA A 213 1.77 -6.81 8.38
N MET A 214 1.24 -7.13 7.19
CA MET A 214 1.59 -8.32 6.44
C MET A 214 3.09 -8.41 6.16
N SER A 215 3.71 -7.30 5.68
CA SER A 215 5.13 -7.23 5.32
C SER A 215 6.07 -7.53 6.50
N ALA A 216 5.63 -7.36 7.75
CA ALA A 216 6.40 -7.78 8.91
C ALA A 216 6.44 -9.31 9.12
N GLY A 217 5.49 -10.04 8.56
CA GLY A 217 5.39 -11.50 8.64
C GLY A 217 6.59 -12.23 8.02
N PRO A 218 6.99 -11.93 6.77
CA PRO A 218 8.20 -12.46 6.14
C PRO A 218 9.45 -12.25 6.97
N ILE A 219 9.61 -11.06 7.56
CA ILE A 219 10.78 -10.71 8.39
C ILE A 219 10.86 -11.68 9.56
N LEU A 220 9.77 -11.80 10.31
CA LEU A 220 9.67 -12.69 11.46
C LEU A 220 9.87 -14.15 11.05
N ALA A 221 9.27 -14.60 9.95
CA ALA A 221 9.38 -15.98 9.49
C ALA A 221 10.82 -16.36 9.16
N VAL A 222 11.53 -15.54 8.37
CA VAL A 222 12.92 -15.82 7.99
C VAL A 222 13.87 -15.72 9.18
N MET A 223 13.67 -14.75 10.08
CA MET A 223 14.46 -14.68 11.32
C MET A 223 14.23 -15.90 12.21
N LEU A 224 12.98 -16.35 12.34
CA LEU A 224 12.65 -17.56 13.10
C LEU A 224 13.27 -18.82 12.49
N ILE A 225 13.38 -18.92 11.16
CA ILE A 225 14.13 -20.02 10.53
C ILE A 225 15.56 -20.05 11.08
N SER A 226 16.29 -18.94 11.01
CA SER A 226 17.68 -18.86 11.49
C SER A 226 17.81 -19.25 12.97
N VAL A 227 16.94 -18.69 13.83
CA VAL A 227 16.96 -18.99 15.28
C VAL A 227 16.63 -20.46 15.57
N LEU A 228 15.67 -21.04 14.86
CA LEU A 228 15.25 -22.43 15.08
C LEU A 228 16.21 -23.46 14.48
N THR A 229 16.85 -23.15 13.34
CA THR A 229 17.82 -24.04 12.71
C THR A 229 19.22 -23.91 13.32
N GLY A 230 19.47 -22.83 14.08
CA GLY A 230 20.79 -22.53 14.63
C GLY A 230 21.82 -22.20 13.55
N GLN A 231 21.39 -21.86 12.33
CA GLN A 231 22.29 -21.47 11.25
C GLN A 231 22.75 -20.03 11.47
N GLU A 232 24.02 -19.88 11.85
CA GLU A 232 24.68 -18.59 12.04
C GLU A 232 25.32 -18.06 10.75
N ASN A 233 25.58 -18.89 9.75
CA ASN A 233 26.08 -18.48 8.44
C ASN A 233 25.59 -19.45 7.35
N ILE A 234 25.41 -18.94 6.13
CA ILE A 234 25.08 -19.75 4.96
C ILE A 234 26.39 -20.22 4.32
N HIS A 235 26.72 -21.51 4.45
CA HIS A 235 28.01 -22.09 4.02
C HIS A 235 28.06 -22.55 2.54
N GLY A 236 27.20 -22.00 1.68
CA GLY A 236 27.19 -22.32 0.26
C GLY A 236 28.03 -21.35 -0.57
N GLN A 237 28.65 -21.86 -1.63
CA GLN A 237 29.24 -20.99 -2.66
C GLN A 237 28.15 -20.61 -3.65
N ALA A 238 28.02 -19.32 -3.94
CA ALA A 238 27.11 -18.84 -4.97
C ALA A 238 27.41 -19.53 -6.31
N VAL A 239 26.35 -19.93 -7.03
CA VAL A 239 26.50 -20.52 -8.36
C VAL A 239 27.18 -19.49 -9.29
N GLU A 240 28.27 -19.89 -9.95
CA GLU A 240 28.99 -19.00 -10.86
C GLU A 240 28.06 -18.54 -11.99
N PHE A 241 27.99 -17.23 -12.19
CA PHE A 241 27.14 -16.65 -13.22
C PHE A 241 27.76 -16.88 -14.60
N VAL A 242 27.15 -17.77 -15.39
CA VAL A 242 27.56 -18.05 -16.77
C VAL A 242 26.50 -17.51 -17.73
N SER A 243 26.86 -16.50 -18.51
CA SER A 243 26.00 -15.99 -19.59
C SER A 243 25.99 -16.94 -20.77
N SER A 244 24.79 -17.31 -21.23
CA SER A 244 24.64 -18.04 -22.50
C SER A 244 24.98 -17.15 -23.69
N THR A 245 25.54 -17.73 -24.76
CA THR A 245 25.77 -17.04 -26.04
C THR A 245 24.54 -17.03 -26.96
N GLU A 246 23.49 -17.79 -26.62
CA GLU A 246 22.30 -17.98 -27.45
C GLU A 246 21.14 -17.08 -27.01
N VAL A 247 20.42 -16.47 -27.95
CA VAL A 247 19.35 -15.50 -27.60
C VAL A 247 18.04 -16.19 -27.22
N LEU A 248 17.55 -17.12 -28.05
CA LEU A 248 16.19 -17.67 -27.93
C LEU A 248 16.12 -19.01 -27.16
N ALA A 249 17.20 -19.78 -27.13
CA ALA A 249 17.17 -21.11 -26.50
C ALA A 249 16.96 -21.06 -24.97
N PRO A 250 17.60 -20.14 -24.20
CA PRO A 250 17.35 -20.04 -22.77
C PRO A 250 15.88 -19.72 -22.46
N ILE A 251 15.30 -18.76 -23.20
CA ILE A 251 13.89 -18.38 -23.11
C ILE A 251 12.95 -19.55 -23.43
N GLY A 252 13.23 -20.29 -24.51
CA GLY A 252 12.40 -21.44 -24.93
C GLY A 252 12.45 -22.59 -23.92
N ASN A 253 13.62 -22.87 -23.36
CA ASN A 253 13.79 -23.86 -22.30
C ASN A 253 13.09 -23.42 -21.02
N ALA A 254 13.12 -22.13 -20.71
CA ALA A 254 12.50 -21.57 -19.53
C ALA A 254 10.97 -21.65 -19.55
N LEU A 255 10.38 -21.42 -20.72
CA LEU A 255 8.93 -21.36 -20.90
C LEU A 255 8.19 -22.58 -20.33
N ARG A 256 8.72 -23.79 -20.52
CA ARG A 256 8.02 -25.01 -20.08
C ARG A 256 8.03 -25.16 -18.56
N TYR A 257 9.18 -24.99 -17.91
CA TYR A 257 9.25 -25.17 -16.45
C TYR A 257 8.52 -24.02 -15.74
N THR A 258 8.65 -22.78 -16.23
CA THR A 258 7.98 -21.62 -15.63
C THR A 258 6.46 -21.70 -15.77
N LEU A 259 5.95 -22.33 -16.83
CA LEU A 259 4.51 -22.60 -16.96
C LEU A 259 4.00 -23.55 -15.87
N VAL A 260 4.75 -24.62 -15.57
CA VAL A 260 4.38 -25.57 -14.52
C VAL A 260 4.45 -24.92 -13.15
N GLU A 261 5.50 -24.14 -12.90
CA GLU A 261 5.66 -23.36 -11.67
C GLU A 261 4.51 -22.35 -11.48
N SER A 262 4.18 -21.57 -12.52
CA SER A 262 3.06 -20.62 -12.51
C SER A 262 1.73 -21.33 -12.21
N LEU A 263 1.52 -22.52 -12.77
CA LEU A 263 0.33 -23.34 -12.52
C LEU A 263 0.29 -23.80 -11.06
N GLN A 264 1.41 -24.31 -10.54
CA GLN A 264 1.53 -24.79 -9.15
C GLN A 264 1.36 -23.66 -8.13
N ALA A 265 1.83 -22.46 -8.43
CA ALA A 265 1.70 -21.29 -7.58
C ALA A 265 0.24 -20.80 -7.47
N LEU A 266 -0.52 -20.81 -8.58
CA LEU A 266 -1.90 -20.31 -8.62
C LEU A 266 -2.96 -21.38 -8.28
N LEU A 267 -2.64 -22.66 -8.40
CA LEU A 267 -3.56 -23.76 -8.12
C LEU A 267 -4.14 -23.73 -6.70
N PRO A 268 -3.38 -23.48 -5.62
CA PRO A 268 -3.90 -23.52 -4.25
C PRO A 268 -4.98 -22.46 -3.98
N ILE A 269 -4.76 -21.21 -4.42
CA ILE A 269 -5.73 -20.13 -4.24
C ILE A 269 -6.97 -20.33 -5.12
N ALA A 270 -6.79 -20.79 -6.36
CA ALA A 270 -7.90 -21.14 -7.25
C ALA A 270 -8.74 -22.28 -6.63
N GLY A 271 -8.08 -23.31 -6.09
CA GLY A 271 -8.71 -24.43 -5.39
C GLY A 271 -9.55 -23.97 -4.20
N LEU A 272 -9.02 -23.08 -3.35
CA LEU A 272 -9.76 -22.51 -2.24
C LEU A 272 -11.04 -21.80 -2.71
N PHE A 273 -10.93 -20.97 -3.75
CA PHE A 273 -12.09 -20.29 -4.33
C PHE A 273 -13.14 -21.29 -4.85
N PHE A 274 -12.77 -22.30 -5.63
CA PHE A 274 -13.75 -23.24 -6.18
C PHE A 274 -14.42 -24.08 -5.09
N ILE A 275 -13.71 -24.42 -4.00
CA ILE A 275 -14.29 -25.07 -2.82
C ILE A 275 -15.37 -24.16 -2.20
N PHE A 276 -15.03 -22.90 -1.89
CA PHE A 276 -15.99 -21.97 -1.29
C PHE A 276 -17.13 -21.59 -2.23
N ASN A 277 -16.87 -21.50 -3.53
CA ASN A 277 -17.91 -21.24 -4.52
C ASN A 277 -18.93 -22.38 -4.59
N PHE A 278 -18.46 -23.63 -4.51
CA PHE A 278 -19.33 -24.81 -4.51
C PHE A 278 -20.22 -24.86 -3.26
N PHE A 279 -19.68 -24.58 -2.07
CA PHE A 279 -20.44 -24.70 -0.82
C PHE A 279 -21.21 -23.44 -0.43
N LYS A 280 -20.65 -22.25 -0.67
CA LYS A 280 -21.13 -20.99 -0.10
C LYS A 280 -21.42 -19.88 -1.11
N PHE A 281 -20.43 -19.43 -1.89
CA PHE A 281 -20.60 -18.20 -2.68
C PHE A 281 -21.63 -18.33 -3.80
N LYS A 282 -21.65 -19.50 -4.48
CA LYS A 282 -22.60 -19.80 -5.57
C LYS A 282 -22.69 -18.66 -6.59
N VAL A 283 -21.52 -18.22 -7.04
CA VAL A 283 -21.32 -17.10 -7.96
C VAL A 283 -22.07 -17.36 -9.28
N SER A 284 -22.57 -16.29 -9.90
CA SER A 284 -23.28 -16.37 -11.17
C SER A 284 -22.43 -16.99 -12.27
N ARG A 285 -23.04 -17.71 -13.22
CA ARG A 285 -22.31 -18.39 -14.32
C ARG A 285 -21.42 -17.43 -15.12
N ASN A 286 -21.87 -16.19 -15.33
CA ASN A 286 -21.13 -15.18 -16.08
C ASN A 286 -19.86 -14.75 -15.36
N GLU A 287 -19.96 -14.52 -14.05
CA GLU A 287 -18.82 -14.17 -13.21
C GLU A 287 -17.86 -15.36 -13.03
N LEU A 288 -18.38 -16.59 -12.92
CA LEU A 288 -17.54 -17.80 -12.89
C LEU A 288 -16.71 -17.96 -14.17
N ILE A 289 -17.31 -17.77 -15.35
CA ILE A 289 -16.60 -17.80 -16.63
C ILE A 289 -15.56 -16.69 -16.70
N ARG A 290 -15.87 -15.50 -16.19
CA ARG A 290 -14.94 -14.36 -16.10
C ARG A 290 -13.73 -14.71 -15.24
N ILE A 291 -13.94 -15.30 -14.05
CA ILE A 291 -12.88 -15.75 -13.14
C ILE A 291 -12.01 -16.83 -13.80
N ILE A 292 -12.61 -17.86 -14.42
CA ILE A 292 -11.85 -18.92 -15.09
C ILE A 292 -10.98 -18.35 -16.22
N ARG A 293 -11.53 -17.45 -17.05
CA ARG A 293 -10.75 -16.78 -18.10
C ARG A 293 -9.64 -15.91 -17.52
N GLY A 294 -9.93 -15.18 -16.44
CA GLY A 294 -8.95 -14.40 -15.68
C GLY A 294 -7.80 -15.26 -15.21
N LEU A 295 -8.06 -16.41 -14.57
CA LEU A 295 -7.03 -17.35 -14.12
C LEU A 295 -6.14 -17.84 -15.26
N VAL A 296 -6.71 -18.14 -16.43
CA VAL A 296 -5.92 -18.54 -17.62
C VAL A 296 -4.99 -17.41 -18.06
N TYR A 297 -5.48 -16.16 -18.11
CA TYR A 297 -4.63 -15.02 -18.44
C TYR A 297 -3.58 -14.75 -17.37
N THR A 298 -3.91 -14.89 -16.08
CA THR A 298 -2.94 -14.76 -14.99
C THR A 298 -1.80 -15.76 -15.14
N ILE A 299 -2.09 -17.04 -15.43
CA ILE A 299 -1.06 -18.07 -15.66
C ILE A 299 -0.18 -17.70 -16.85
N ILE A 300 -0.78 -17.37 -18.01
CA ILE A 300 -0.03 -17.02 -19.23
C ILE A 300 0.84 -15.78 -18.99
N GLY A 301 0.26 -14.74 -18.39
CA GLY A 301 0.96 -13.48 -18.09
C GLY A 301 2.11 -13.68 -17.11
N LEU A 302 1.87 -14.42 -16.01
CA LEU A 302 2.88 -14.76 -15.01
C LEU A 302 4.06 -15.52 -15.63
N THR A 303 3.77 -16.51 -16.47
CA THR A 303 4.81 -17.27 -17.16
C THR A 303 5.67 -16.39 -18.06
N LEU A 304 5.06 -15.54 -18.90
CA LEU A 304 5.81 -14.63 -19.78
C LEU A 304 6.61 -13.60 -18.98
N PHE A 305 6.04 -13.09 -17.88
CA PHE A 305 6.70 -12.16 -16.98
C PHE A 305 7.94 -12.78 -16.33
N LEU A 306 7.80 -13.94 -15.69
CA LEU A 306 8.90 -14.63 -15.02
C LEU A 306 10.02 -15.04 -16.00
N VAL A 307 9.68 -15.54 -17.18
CA VAL A 307 10.67 -15.87 -18.22
C VAL A 307 11.41 -14.60 -18.68
N GLY A 308 10.69 -13.52 -18.98
CA GLY A 308 11.31 -12.26 -19.41
C GLY A 308 12.16 -11.59 -18.34
N ALA A 309 11.75 -11.71 -17.07
CA ALA A 309 12.49 -11.18 -15.93
C ALA A 309 13.79 -11.95 -15.70
N ASN A 310 13.71 -13.28 -15.57
CA ASN A 310 14.85 -14.14 -15.27
C ASN A 310 15.88 -14.15 -16.41
N GLU A 311 15.43 -14.41 -17.64
CA GLU A 311 16.30 -14.58 -18.80
C GLU A 311 16.69 -13.25 -19.46
N GLY A 312 16.11 -12.12 -19.04
CA GLY A 312 16.34 -10.81 -19.69
C GLY A 312 16.80 -9.75 -18.70
N PHE A 313 15.90 -9.26 -17.86
CA PHE A 313 16.17 -8.12 -16.97
C PHE A 313 17.22 -8.44 -15.91
N MET A 314 17.11 -9.57 -15.23
CA MET A 314 17.99 -9.93 -14.13
C MET A 314 19.41 -10.18 -14.62
N GLU A 315 19.55 -10.88 -15.75
CA GLU A 315 20.84 -11.10 -16.39
C GLU A 315 21.52 -9.76 -16.77
N MET A 316 20.77 -8.87 -17.42
CA MET A 316 21.26 -7.54 -17.77
C MET A 316 21.62 -6.72 -16.52
N GLY A 317 20.82 -6.80 -15.46
CA GLY A 317 21.06 -6.16 -14.18
C GLY A 317 22.41 -6.57 -13.58
N ARG A 318 22.68 -7.88 -13.50
CA ARG A 318 23.96 -8.40 -12.99
C ARG A 318 25.14 -7.91 -13.81
N ILE A 319 25.05 -7.98 -15.14
CA ILE A 319 26.13 -7.56 -16.05
C ILE A 319 26.42 -6.07 -15.92
N LEU A 320 25.38 -5.24 -15.83
CA LEU A 320 25.54 -3.82 -15.58
C LEU A 320 26.18 -3.54 -14.23
N GLY A 321 25.74 -4.24 -13.18
CA GLY A 321 26.31 -4.13 -11.84
C GLY A 321 27.81 -4.43 -11.84
N MET A 322 28.20 -5.56 -12.44
CA MET A 322 29.61 -5.96 -12.59
C MET A 322 30.40 -4.91 -13.40
N GLY A 323 29.93 -4.56 -14.59
CA GLY A 323 30.64 -3.64 -15.49
C GLY A 323 30.83 -2.23 -14.91
N LEU A 324 29.83 -1.70 -14.21
CA LEU A 324 29.93 -0.41 -13.55
C LEU A 324 30.83 -0.47 -12.31
N ALA A 325 30.78 -1.54 -11.53
CA ALA A 325 31.68 -1.72 -10.39
C ALA A 325 33.15 -1.80 -10.82
N THR A 326 33.45 -2.46 -11.95
CA THR A 326 34.82 -2.55 -12.48
C THR A 326 35.36 -1.20 -12.96
N LYS A 327 34.60 -0.45 -13.76
CA LYS A 327 35.12 0.73 -14.48
C LYS A 327 34.81 2.06 -13.78
N TYR A 328 33.73 2.11 -13.01
CA TYR A 328 33.17 3.35 -12.47
C TYR A 328 32.91 3.27 -10.96
N PHE A 329 33.74 2.52 -10.22
CA PHE A 329 33.64 2.30 -8.78
C PHE A 329 33.30 3.57 -7.97
N ASN A 330 34.04 4.67 -8.17
CA ASN A 330 33.87 5.91 -7.38
C ASN A 330 32.54 6.64 -7.61
N ILE A 331 31.87 6.42 -8.75
CA ILE A 331 30.59 7.07 -9.08
C ILE A 331 29.42 6.08 -9.02
N LEU A 332 29.66 4.86 -8.54
CA LEU A 332 28.63 3.84 -8.41
C LEU A 332 27.42 4.28 -7.56
N PRO A 333 27.59 5.02 -6.44
CA PRO A 333 26.45 5.57 -5.70
C PRO A 333 25.58 6.53 -6.52
N LEU A 334 26.16 7.26 -7.49
CA LEU A 334 25.39 8.13 -8.38
C LEU A 334 24.54 7.31 -9.36
N PHE A 335 25.06 6.21 -9.90
CA PHE A 335 24.25 5.29 -10.69
C PHE A 335 23.12 4.67 -9.86
N GLY A 336 23.41 4.29 -8.61
CA GLY A 336 22.41 3.82 -7.67
C GLY A 336 21.31 4.87 -7.39
N LEU A 337 21.69 6.13 -7.17
CA LEU A 337 20.77 7.26 -6.99
C LEU A 337 19.81 7.41 -8.17
N LEU A 338 20.35 7.46 -9.39
CA LEU A 338 19.56 7.61 -10.60
C LEU A 338 18.65 6.40 -10.85
N LEU A 339 19.15 5.19 -10.61
CA LEU A 339 18.37 3.96 -10.73
C LEU A 339 17.19 3.98 -9.74
N GLY A 340 17.42 4.31 -8.47
CA GLY A 340 16.36 4.34 -7.45
C GLY A 340 15.32 5.40 -7.71
N MET A 341 15.74 6.60 -8.12
CA MET A 341 14.80 7.65 -8.52
C MET A 341 13.92 7.18 -9.68
N MET A 342 14.51 6.52 -10.68
CA MET A 342 13.81 6.06 -11.87
C MET A 342 12.84 4.92 -11.55
N VAL A 343 13.25 3.96 -10.74
CA VAL A 343 12.42 2.81 -10.36
C VAL A 343 11.16 3.26 -9.63
N VAL A 344 11.26 4.18 -8.67
CA VAL A 344 10.05 4.68 -7.97
C VAL A 344 9.14 5.50 -8.88
N LEU A 345 9.71 6.33 -9.76
CA LEU A 345 8.89 7.11 -10.70
C LEU A 345 8.18 6.21 -11.72
N ALA A 346 8.80 5.08 -12.04
CA ALA A 346 8.26 4.06 -12.92
C ALA A 346 7.25 3.13 -12.22
N GLU A 347 7.38 2.86 -10.92
CA GLU A 347 6.58 1.86 -10.22
C GLU A 347 5.09 2.24 -10.16
N PRO A 348 4.18 1.56 -10.89
CA PRO A 348 2.78 1.98 -11.00
C PRO A 348 2.03 1.92 -9.67
N ALA A 349 2.40 1.00 -8.78
CA ALA A 349 1.80 0.89 -7.45
C ALA A 349 2.02 2.16 -6.61
N VAL A 350 3.15 2.87 -6.82
CA VAL A 350 3.42 4.15 -6.15
C VAL A 350 2.50 5.27 -6.66
N HIS A 351 2.10 5.25 -7.94
CA HIS A 351 1.13 6.22 -8.47
C HIS A 351 -0.27 5.95 -7.90
N VAL A 352 -0.68 4.69 -7.86
CA VAL A 352 -1.98 4.28 -7.29
C VAL A 352 -2.05 4.65 -5.80
N LEU A 353 -0.97 4.41 -5.05
CA LEU A 353 -0.88 4.85 -3.66
C LEU A 353 -0.97 6.37 -3.56
N GLY A 354 -0.28 7.11 -4.42
CA GLY A 354 -0.35 8.57 -4.42
C GLY A 354 -1.75 9.10 -4.68
N GLU A 355 -2.49 8.50 -5.62
CA GLU A 355 -3.91 8.81 -5.85
C GLU A 355 -4.77 8.48 -4.62
N GLN A 356 -4.58 7.31 -4.00
CA GLN A 356 -5.32 6.92 -2.80
C GLN A 356 -5.02 7.82 -1.61
N VAL A 357 -3.76 8.20 -1.43
CA VAL A 357 -3.33 9.13 -0.38
C VAL A 357 -3.91 10.51 -0.66
N GLU A 358 -3.87 11.00 -1.90
CA GLU A 358 -4.48 12.27 -2.28
C GLU A 358 -6.01 12.25 -2.03
N ASP A 359 -6.70 11.17 -2.38
CA ASP A 359 -8.13 11.01 -2.15
C ASP A 359 -8.48 10.97 -0.65
N VAL A 360 -7.75 10.19 0.15
CA VAL A 360 -8.02 10.01 1.59
C VAL A 360 -7.56 11.20 2.43
N THR A 361 -6.51 11.90 1.99
CA THR A 361 -6.07 13.17 2.60
C THR A 361 -6.81 14.37 2.03
N ALA A 362 -7.79 14.13 1.16
CA ALA A 362 -8.57 15.15 0.48
C ALA A 362 -7.68 16.25 -0.14
N GLY A 363 -6.64 15.86 -0.86
CA GLY A 363 -5.74 16.74 -1.58
C GLY A 363 -4.64 17.38 -0.73
N ASN A 364 -4.61 17.17 0.59
CA ASN A 364 -3.60 17.77 1.46
C ASN A 364 -2.18 17.27 1.16
N ILE A 365 -2.05 16.05 0.63
CA ILE A 365 -0.79 15.53 0.10
C ILE A 365 -0.98 15.27 -1.39
N PRO A 366 -0.49 16.18 -2.26
CA PRO A 366 -0.55 15.96 -3.69
C PRO A 366 0.30 14.76 -4.10
N ASP A 367 -0.19 13.92 -5.03
CA ASP A 367 0.53 12.77 -5.59
C ASP A 367 1.97 13.14 -6.02
N LYS A 368 2.12 14.30 -6.67
CA LYS A 368 3.42 14.80 -7.13
C LYS A 368 4.43 15.01 -6.00
N VAL A 369 3.97 15.51 -4.85
CA VAL A 369 4.83 15.75 -3.68
C VAL A 369 5.21 14.42 -3.05
N LEU A 370 4.25 13.50 -2.91
CA LEU A 370 4.48 12.17 -2.39
C LEU A 370 5.52 11.43 -3.25
N ARG A 371 5.26 11.32 -4.55
CA ARG A 371 6.15 10.64 -5.51
C ARG A 371 7.54 11.27 -5.60
N GLY A 372 7.62 12.60 -5.59
CA GLY A 372 8.90 13.31 -5.56
C GLY A 372 9.71 12.96 -4.32
N THR A 373 9.06 12.99 -3.15
CA THR A 373 9.68 12.64 -1.87
C THR A 373 10.15 11.18 -1.85
N LEU A 374 9.29 10.25 -2.27
CA LEU A 374 9.60 8.82 -2.33
C LEU A 374 10.75 8.53 -3.30
N SER A 375 10.73 9.15 -4.49
CA SER A 375 11.78 8.96 -5.50
C SER A 375 13.15 9.42 -5.00
N ILE A 376 13.22 10.59 -4.37
CA ILE A 376 14.47 11.11 -3.78
C ILE A 376 14.93 10.21 -2.64
N GLY A 377 14.02 9.82 -1.74
CA GLY A 377 14.34 8.96 -0.62
C GLY A 377 14.91 7.61 -1.07
N VAL A 378 14.19 6.91 -1.95
CA VAL A 378 14.63 5.59 -2.46
C VAL A 378 15.89 5.70 -3.29
N GLY A 379 16.05 6.76 -4.08
CA GLY A 379 17.33 7.05 -4.76
C GLY A 379 18.49 7.12 -3.76
N ILE A 380 18.34 7.87 -2.66
CA ILE A 380 19.35 7.93 -1.60
C ILE A 380 19.56 6.55 -0.97
N ALA A 381 18.51 5.78 -0.74
CA ALA A 381 18.58 4.44 -0.15
C ALA A 381 19.39 3.46 -1.01
N ILE A 382 19.19 3.47 -2.34
CA ILE A 382 19.98 2.67 -3.27
C ILE A 382 21.41 3.19 -3.36
N ALA A 383 21.63 4.50 -3.39
CA ALA A 383 22.98 5.07 -3.35
C ALA A 383 23.75 4.63 -2.10
N LEU A 384 23.12 4.66 -0.93
CA LEU A 384 23.68 4.16 0.32
C LEU A 384 23.89 2.64 0.29
N SER A 385 23.03 1.89 -0.41
CA SER A 385 23.22 0.46 -0.63
C SER A 385 24.47 0.18 -1.49
N MET A 386 24.78 1.04 -2.48
CA MET A 386 26.05 0.93 -3.20
C MET A 386 27.24 1.20 -2.28
N VAL A 387 27.15 2.22 -1.42
CA VAL A 387 28.20 2.49 -0.41
C VAL A 387 28.37 1.29 0.54
N LYS A 388 27.27 0.66 0.97
CA LYS A 388 27.29 -0.57 1.78
C LYS A 388 28.11 -1.67 1.11
N ILE A 389 27.88 -1.93 -0.17
CA ILE A 389 28.60 -2.98 -0.91
C ILE A 389 30.08 -2.60 -1.13
N MET A 390 30.37 -1.31 -1.31
CA MET A 390 31.72 -0.81 -1.56
C MET A 390 32.61 -0.75 -0.32
N VAL A 391 32.02 -0.58 0.88
CA VAL A 391 32.74 -0.32 2.13
C VAL A 391 32.47 -1.44 3.13
N PRO A 392 33.43 -2.35 3.38
CA PRO A 392 33.23 -3.56 4.20
C PRO A 392 32.77 -3.30 5.64
N GLU A 393 33.07 -2.12 6.18
CA GLU A 393 32.68 -1.72 7.53
C GLU A 393 31.20 -1.33 7.63
N VAL A 394 30.56 -0.97 6.51
CA VAL A 394 29.18 -0.46 6.48
C VAL A 394 28.20 -1.63 6.40
N ARG A 395 27.45 -1.85 7.48
CA ARG A 395 26.51 -2.97 7.59
C ARG A 395 25.07 -2.51 7.37
N LEU A 396 24.21 -3.44 6.94
CA LEU A 396 22.78 -3.18 6.71
C LEU A 396 22.06 -2.61 7.95
N TRP A 397 22.40 -3.11 9.15
CA TRP A 397 21.83 -2.65 10.42
C TRP A 397 22.03 -1.16 10.71
N TYR A 398 23.10 -0.55 10.18
CA TYR A 398 23.38 0.88 10.40
C TYR A 398 22.31 1.79 9.79
N PHE A 399 21.55 1.26 8.83
CA PHE A 399 20.47 1.99 8.18
C PHE A 399 19.10 1.53 8.68
N LEU A 400 18.85 0.21 8.68
CA LEU A 400 17.54 -0.34 9.01
C LEU A 400 17.12 -0.04 10.45
N LEU A 401 18.01 -0.24 11.43
CA LEU A 401 17.64 -0.04 12.83
C LEU A 401 17.31 1.43 13.12
N PRO A 402 18.18 2.42 12.79
CA PRO A 402 17.84 3.82 13.01
C PRO A 402 16.60 4.24 12.24
N GLY A 403 16.44 3.81 10.97
CA GLY A 403 15.32 4.21 10.15
C GLY A 403 13.97 3.72 10.68
N PHE A 404 13.85 2.43 11.00
CA PHE A 404 12.62 1.90 11.59
C PHE A 404 12.40 2.41 13.02
N ALA A 405 13.45 2.57 13.84
CA ALA A 405 13.31 3.14 15.17
C ALA A 405 12.74 4.56 15.12
N VAL A 406 13.27 5.42 14.24
CA VAL A 406 12.73 6.77 14.03
C VAL A 406 11.30 6.70 13.52
N GLY A 407 11.00 5.85 12.53
CA GLY A 407 9.64 5.68 12.03
C GLY A 407 8.63 5.28 13.10
N ILE A 408 8.98 4.34 13.97
CA ILE A 408 8.14 3.90 15.10
C ILE A 408 7.96 5.02 16.12
N ILE A 409 9.03 5.74 16.49
CA ILE A 409 8.94 6.88 17.41
C ILE A 409 8.00 7.94 16.83
N LEU A 410 8.17 8.31 15.56
CA LEU A 410 7.31 9.28 14.88
C LEU A 410 5.85 8.80 14.79
N SER A 411 5.59 7.49 14.71
CA SER A 411 4.22 6.95 14.67
C SER A 411 3.37 7.25 15.91
N PHE A 412 3.98 7.63 17.04
CA PHE A 412 3.25 8.09 18.23
C PHE A 412 2.95 9.58 18.19
N PHE A 413 3.60 10.33 17.31
CA PHE A 413 3.42 11.76 17.16
C PHE A 413 2.52 12.12 15.99
N VAL A 414 2.43 11.30 14.94
CA VAL A 414 1.59 11.56 13.75
C VAL A 414 0.21 10.91 13.87
N ASP A 415 -0.77 11.39 13.08
CA ASP A 415 -2.12 10.81 13.02
C ASP A 415 -2.11 9.40 12.42
N SER A 416 -3.01 8.54 12.89
CA SER A 416 -3.01 7.10 12.60
C SER A 416 -3.15 6.75 11.12
N VAL A 417 -3.84 7.59 10.34
CA VAL A 417 -3.96 7.44 8.88
C VAL A 417 -2.58 7.53 8.21
N PHE A 418 -1.73 8.48 8.60
CA PHE A 418 -0.36 8.58 8.09
C PHE A 418 0.49 7.38 8.50
N VAL A 419 0.28 6.85 9.71
CA VAL A 419 0.99 5.64 10.16
C VAL A 419 0.64 4.46 9.26
N GLY A 420 -0.66 4.23 9.01
CA GLY A 420 -1.14 3.19 8.10
C GLY A 420 -0.56 3.33 6.69
N ILE A 421 -0.67 4.53 6.12
CA ILE A 421 -0.13 4.85 4.78
C ILE A 421 1.39 4.65 4.73
N ALA A 422 2.14 5.10 5.73
CA ALA A 422 3.60 5.02 5.73
C ALA A 422 4.11 3.57 5.68
N PHE A 423 3.52 2.68 6.49
CA PHE A 423 3.89 1.27 6.51
C PHE A 423 3.42 0.52 5.26
N ASP A 424 2.22 0.83 4.73
CA ASP A 424 1.77 0.28 3.45
C ASP A 424 2.67 0.74 2.29
N ALA A 425 3.07 2.02 2.28
CA ALA A 425 3.95 2.60 1.28
C ALA A 425 5.34 1.96 1.23
N GLY A 426 5.86 1.56 2.40
CA GLY A 426 7.12 0.84 2.49
C GLY A 426 7.09 -0.46 1.69
N GLY A 427 5.97 -1.17 1.75
CA GLY A 427 5.73 -2.31 0.85
C GLY A 427 5.63 -1.85 -0.60
N VAL A 428 4.66 -1.00 -0.90
CA VAL A 428 4.27 -0.61 -2.27
C VAL A 428 5.45 -0.09 -3.13
N ALA A 429 6.43 0.58 -2.55
CA ALA A 429 7.59 1.10 -3.30
C ALA A 429 8.56 0.02 -3.80
N SER A 430 8.45 -1.21 -3.27
CA SER A 430 9.38 -2.32 -3.51
C SER A 430 8.87 -3.36 -4.52
N GLY A 431 8.18 -2.89 -5.57
CA GLY A 431 7.51 -3.73 -6.56
C GLY A 431 8.42 -4.59 -7.46
N PRO A 432 7.83 -5.20 -8.51
CA PRO A 432 8.48 -6.25 -9.30
C PRO A 432 9.81 -5.82 -9.95
N MET A 433 9.96 -4.53 -10.27
CA MET A 433 11.20 -3.99 -10.85
C MET A 433 12.35 -3.93 -9.85
N SER A 434 12.05 -3.74 -8.56
CA SER A 434 13.04 -3.76 -7.49
C SER A 434 13.51 -5.19 -7.21
N ALA A 435 12.56 -6.14 -7.11
CA ALA A 435 12.83 -7.55 -6.88
C ALA A 435 13.63 -8.22 -8.02
N THR A 436 13.41 -7.77 -9.26
CA THR A 436 14.10 -8.30 -10.44
C THR A 436 15.39 -7.53 -10.73
N PHE A 437 15.30 -6.30 -11.23
CA PHE A 437 16.44 -5.60 -11.79
C PHE A 437 17.36 -5.00 -10.72
N VAL A 438 16.81 -4.32 -9.71
CA VAL A 438 17.62 -3.61 -8.70
C VAL A 438 18.40 -4.59 -7.84
N LEU A 439 17.75 -5.67 -7.37
CA LEU A 439 18.42 -6.71 -6.60
C LEU A 439 19.49 -7.42 -7.44
N ALA A 440 19.18 -7.80 -8.69
CA ALA A 440 20.16 -8.40 -9.58
C ALA A 440 21.34 -7.46 -9.89
N PHE A 441 21.09 -6.16 -10.02
CA PHE A 441 22.13 -5.14 -10.15
C PHE A 441 23.05 -5.08 -8.93
N ALA A 442 22.49 -5.05 -7.72
CA ALA A 442 23.25 -5.06 -6.47
C ALA A 442 24.07 -6.35 -6.30
N GLN A 443 23.50 -7.51 -6.65
CA GLN A 443 24.23 -8.79 -6.69
C GLN A 443 25.40 -8.73 -7.67
N GLY A 444 25.21 -8.15 -8.86
CA GLY A 444 26.28 -7.96 -9.83
C GLY A 444 27.41 -7.07 -9.33
N VAL A 445 27.07 -5.99 -8.63
CA VAL A 445 28.05 -5.12 -7.96
C VAL A 445 28.82 -5.90 -6.89
N ALA A 446 28.12 -6.61 -6.00
CA ALA A 446 28.73 -7.39 -4.92
C ALA A 446 29.66 -8.47 -5.45
N ASN A 447 29.25 -9.18 -6.51
CA ASN A 447 30.05 -10.22 -7.14
C ASN A 447 31.39 -9.71 -7.72
N GLN A 448 31.47 -8.43 -8.07
CA GLN A 448 32.66 -7.84 -8.69
C GLN A 448 33.65 -7.25 -7.66
N ILE A 449 33.18 -6.93 -6.45
CA ILE A 449 33.97 -6.29 -5.39
C ILE A 449 34.58 -7.39 -4.52
N PRO A 450 35.93 -7.55 -4.46
CA PRO A 450 36.55 -8.69 -3.79
C PRO A 450 36.28 -8.80 -2.28
N THR A 451 35.91 -7.70 -1.65
CA THR A 451 35.59 -7.64 -0.21
C THR A 451 34.12 -7.83 0.10
N ALA A 452 33.26 -7.94 -0.92
CA ALA A 452 31.81 -8.06 -0.77
C ALA A 452 31.35 -9.51 -0.98
N ASP A 453 30.30 -9.88 -0.26
CA ASP A 453 29.61 -11.17 -0.42
C ASP A 453 28.20 -10.95 -1.00
N VAL A 454 27.78 -11.84 -1.92
CA VAL A 454 26.50 -11.67 -2.62
C VAL A 454 25.31 -11.79 -1.67
N LEU A 455 25.34 -12.71 -0.69
CA LEU A 455 24.25 -12.90 0.28
C LEU A 455 24.22 -11.79 1.31
N ARG A 456 25.38 -11.42 1.85
CA ARG A 456 25.49 -10.41 2.91
C ARG A 456 25.34 -8.97 2.38
N ASP A 457 26.00 -8.66 1.27
CA ASP A 457 26.10 -7.31 0.74
C ASP A 457 25.18 -7.08 -0.47
N GLY A 458 24.97 -8.09 -1.31
CA GLY A 458 24.06 -7.98 -2.47
C GLY A 458 22.58 -7.88 -2.08
N PHE A 459 22.13 -8.63 -1.06
CA PHE A 459 20.78 -8.51 -0.48
C PHE A 459 20.69 -7.36 0.53
N GLY A 460 19.48 -7.02 0.95
CA GLY A 460 19.16 -5.92 1.84
C GLY A 460 18.94 -4.59 1.11
N ILE A 461 19.05 -4.56 -0.22
CA ILE A 461 18.72 -3.37 -1.00
C ILE A 461 17.22 -3.14 -1.04
N ILE A 462 16.40 -4.20 -1.12
CA ILE A 462 14.94 -4.08 -1.10
C ILE A 462 14.50 -3.63 0.30
N ALA A 463 15.17 -4.10 1.35
CA ALA A 463 14.98 -3.61 2.72
C ALA A 463 15.14 -2.09 2.83
N MET A 464 16.18 -1.54 2.20
CA MET A 464 16.45 -0.10 2.18
C MET A 464 15.37 0.66 1.41
N ILE A 465 14.94 0.13 0.27
CA ILE A 465 13.83 0.67 -0.52
C ILE A 465 12.53 0.68 0.29
N ALA A 466 12.26 -0.36 1.08
CA ALA A 466 11.03 -0.47 1.85
C ALA A 466 11.02 0.41 3.12
N MET A 467 12.16 0.58 3.78
CA MET A 467 12.30 1.42 4.97
C MET A 467 12.12 2.90 4.64
N THR A 468 12.58 3.36 3.48
CA THR A 468 12.59 4.79 3.16
C THR A 468 11.20 5.43 3.05
N PRO A 469 10.20 4.86 2.34
CA PRO A 469 8.84 5.39 2.31
C PRO A 469 8.23 5.54 3.71
N VAL A 470 8.46 4.57 4.60
CA VAL A 470 8.00 4.63 6.00
C VAL A 470 8.56 5.89 6.66
N LEU A 471 9.88 6.09 6.57
CA LEU A 471 10.52 7.26 7.16
C LEU A 471 10.08 8.58 6.51
N SER A 472 10.04 8.62 5.18
CA SER A 472 9.67 9.81 4.40
C SER A 472 8.25 10.29 4.69
N ILE A 473 7.28 9.37 4.73
CA ILE A 473 5.87 9.71 4.99
C ILE A 473 5.65 10.07 6.46
N MET A 474 6.34 9.40 7.39
CA MET A 474 6.30 9.78 8.82
C MET A 474 6.85 11.19 9.05
N ILE A 475 7.96 11.55 8.38
CA ILE A 475 8.50 12.91 8.43
C ILE A 475 7.49 13.91 7.85
N LEU A 476 6.90 13.61 6.69
CA LEU A 476 5.90 14.47 6.06
C LEU A 476 4.67 14.67 6.96
N GLY A 477 4.16 13.60 7.56
CA GLY A 477 3.04 13.67 8.50
C GLY A 477 3.39 14.44 9.78
N THR A 478 4.62 14.33 10.26
CA THR A 478 5.10 15.12 11.41
C THR A 478 5.15 16.61 11.07
N ILE A 479 5.68 16.96 9.90
CA ILE A 479 5.71 18.35 9.41
C ILE A 479 4.28 18.90 9.29
N ASN A 480 3.37 18.12 8.70
CA ASN A 480 1.97 18.49 8.57
C ASN A 480 1.33 18.77 9.93
N LYS A 481 1.53 17.87 10.91
CA LYS A 481 0.98 18.04 12.26
C LYS A 481 1.53 19.27 12.99
N ILE A 482 2.84 19.50 12.92
CA ILE A 482 3.47 20.69 13.52
C ILE A 482 2.86 21.96 12.91
N GLN A 483 2.66 21.98 11.60
CA GLN A 483 2.05 23.14 10.93
C GLN A 483 0.59 23.34 11.34
N THR A 484 -0.19 22.27 11.48
CA THR A 484 -1.57 22.37 11.97
C THR A 484 -1.64 22.94 13.38
N ILE A 485 -0.69 22.58 14.26
CA ILE A 485 -0.60 23.15 15.61
C ILE A 485 -0.24 24.64 15.54
N LEU A 486 0.80 25.00 14.78
CA LEU A 486 1.23 26.39 14.62
C LEU A 486 0.14 27.28 13.97
N ALA A 487 -0.69 26.71 13.09
CA ALA A 487 -1.80 27.40 12.46
C ALA A 487 -2.96 27.69 13.43
N LYS A 488 -3.14 26.86 14.47
CA LYS A 488 -4.11 27.14 15.55
C LYS A 488 -3.65 28.28 16.46
N ASP A 489 -2.34 28.47 16.61
CA ASP A 489 -1.75 29.50 17.47
C ASP A 489 -1.57 30.87 16.78
N LEU A 490 -1.66 30.91 15.45
CA LEU A 490 -1.75 32.18 14.72
C LEU A 490 -3.05 32.87 15.13
N PRO A 491 -3.03 34.14 15.59
CA PRO A 491 -4.25 34.87 15.87
C PRO A 491 -5.02 34.95 14.57
N GLN A 492 -6.05 34.11 14.43
CA GLN A 492 -7.07 34.34 13.42
C GLN A 492 -7.53 35.77 13.67
N GLN A 493 -7.50 36.61 12.64
CA GLN A 493 -8.26 37.85 12.67
C GLN A 493 -9.73 37.44 12.75
N VAL A 494 -10.16 37.11 13.96
CA VAL A 494 -11.56 36.97 14.31
C VAL A 494 -12.08 38.38 14.15
N VAL A 495 -12.63 38.67 12.97
CA VAL A 495 -13.68 39.68 12.88
C VAL A 495 -14.65 39.27 13.97
N GLN A 496 -14.74 40.05 15.05
CA GLN A 496 -15.65 39.77 16.14
C GLN A 496 -17.00 39.45 15.49
N PRO A 497 -17.61 38.28 15.76
CA PRO A 497 -18.89 37.98 15.17
C PRO A 497 -19.83 39.11 15.60
N VAL A 498 -20.28 39.90 14.62
CA VAL A 498 -21.51 40.66 14.75
C VAL A 498 -22.51 39.63 15.24
N SER A 499 -23.07 39.84 16.44
CA SER A 499 -24.02 38.98 17.16
C SER A 499 -24.48 37.76 16.34
N LYS A 500 -24.13 36.55 16.77
CA LYS A 500 -24.61 35.29 16.17
C LYS A 500 -26.15 35.27 16.26
N GLU A 501 -26.83 35.86 15.29
CA GLU A 501 -28.29 35.84 15.20
C GLU A 501 -28.71 34.50 14.60
N ILE A 502 -29.68 33.86 15.24
CA ILE A 502 -30.36 32.70 14.67
C ILE A 502 -31.17 33.23 13.48
N CYS A 503 -30.66 33.03 12.27
CA CYS A 503 -31.45 33.21 11.04
C CYS A 503 -32.47 32.07 10.91
N ALA A 504 -33.40 31.98 11.85
CA ALA A 504 -34.60 31.15 11.69
C ALA A 504 -35.61 31.97 10.89
N VAL A 505 -36.14 31.40 9.82
CA VAL A 505 -37.24 32.02 9.09
C VAL A 505 -38.48 31.93 9.98
N PRO A 506 -39.18 33.03 10.28
CA PRO A 506 -40.44 32.98 11.03
C PRO A 506 -41.42 32.01 10.37
N ILE A 507 -42.07 31.13 11.15
CA ILE A 507 -42.98 30.07 10.68
C ILE A 507 -44.04 30.60 9.71
N ASP A 508 -44.48 31.84 9.90
CA ASP A 508 -45.47 32.55 9.07
C ASP A 508 -44.99 32.88 7.65
N LYS A 509 -43.69 32.70 7.36
CA LYS A 509 -43.08 32.96 6.04
C LYS A 509 -42.66 31.70 5.29
N ILE A 510 -42.85 30.52 5.88
CA ILE A 510 -42.51 29.24 5.26
C ILE A 510 -43.73 28.74 4.48
N SER A 511 -43.60 28.61 3.16
CA SER A 511 -44.60 27.98 2.29
C SER A 511 -44.12 26.55 1.98
N GLY A 512 -44.90 25.53 2.37
CA GLY A 512 -44.56 24.11 2.16
C GLY A 512 -44.75 23.26 3.42
N ASP A 513 -44.00 22.15 3.52
CA ASP A 513 -44.07 21.11 4.56
C ASP A 513 -43.72 21.56 6.01
N HIS A 514 -43.58 22.87 6.27
CA HIS A 514 -43.13 23.42 7.56
C HIS A 514 -41.85 22.75 8.11
N LYS A 515 -40.86 22.51 7.26
CA LYS A 515 -39.55 21.96 7.66
C LYS A 515 -38.41 22.92 7.32
N ASP A 516 -37.36 22.85 8.13
CA ASP A 516 -36.11 23.54 7.91
C ASP A 516 -34.95 22.53 7.83
N LEU A 517 -33.91 22.93 7.09
CA LEU A 517 -32.66 22.21 6.99
C LEU A 517 -31.58 22.98 7.77
N ILE A 518 -31.12 22.39 8.86
CA ILE A 518 -30.00 22.93 9.64
C ILE A 518 -28.69 22.37 9.07
N PHE A 519 -27.82 23.28 8.64
CA PHE A 519 -26.43 23.04 8.25
C PHE A 519 -25.54 23.29 9.45
N CYS A 520 -24.85 22.26 9.93
CA CYS A 520 -23.85 22.39 10.99
C CYS A 520 -22.49 21.91 10.46
N VAL A 521 -21.53 22.83 10.37
CA VAL A 521 -20.16 22.52 9.96
C VAL A 521 -19.34 22.26 11.22
N VAL A 522 -18.67 21.13 11.28
CA VAL A 522 -17.87 20.68 12.43
C VAL A 522 -16.49 20.21 12.01
N GLU A 523 -15.54 20.22 12.93
CA GLU A 523 -14.23 19.57 12.73
C GLU A 523 -14.42 18.06 12.50
N ARG A 524 -13.67 17.49 11.56
CA ARG A 524 -13.76 16.06 11.17
C ARG A 524 -13.68 15.12 12.38
N GLY A 525 -14.49 14.07 12.39
CA GLY A 525 -14.53 13.06 13.45
C GLY A 525 -15.42 13.41 14.65
N ASN A 526 -16.05 14.59 14.65
CA ASN A 526 -16.91 15.06 15.74
C ASN A 526 -18.41 15.06 15.39
N SER A 527 -18.78 14.60 14.18
CA SER A 527 -20.19 14.46 13.75
C SER A 527 -21.07 13.70 14.72
N GLU A 528 -20.60 12.56 15.26
CA GLU A 528 -21.42 11.74 16.16
C GLU A 528 -21.83 12.49 17.44
N GLU A 529 -20.91 13.22 18.07
CA GLU A 529 -21.23 14.00 19.29
C GLU A 529 -22.30 15.05 18.98
N VAL A 530 -22.19 15.69 17.81
CA VAL A 530 -23.09 16.76 17.38
C VAL A 530 -24.46 16.19 16.96
N ILE A 531 -24.49 15.00 16.37
CA ILE A 531 -25.73 14.28 16.05
C ILE A 531 -26.45 13.83 17.33
N GLU A 532 -25.74 13.28 18.31
CA GLU A 532 -26.33 12.91 19.60
C GLU A 532 -26.91 14.13 20.31
N LEU A 533 -26.18 15.25 20.28
CA LEU A 533 -26.62 16.52 20.83
C LEU A 533 -27.88 17.04 20.13
N ALA A 534 -27.92 17.02 18.80
CA ALA A 534 -29.10 17.42 18.02
C ALA A 534 -30.30 16.47 18.24
N ARG A 535 -30.05 15.17 18.40
CA ARG A 535 -31.08 14.17 18.68
C ARG A 535 -31.68 14.36 20.07
N ALA A 536 -30.87 14.72 21.07
CA ALA A 536 -31.35 15.07 22.40
C ALA A 536 -32.29 16.29 22.38
N ALA A 537 -32.14 17.18 21.39
CA ALA A 537 -32.98 18.35 21.14
C ALA A 537 -34.16 18.07 20.19
N GLY A 538 -34.45 16.81 19.85
CA GLY A 538 -35.62 16.42 19.07
C GLY A 538 -35.39 16.08 17.60
N SER A 539 -34.15 16.19 17.08
CA SER A 539 -33.84 15.76 15.71
C SER A 539 -33.99 14.25 15.53
N THR A 540 -34.64 13.81 14.45
CA THR A 540 -34.87 12.39 14.15
C THR A 540 -33.67 11.70 13.50
N GLY A 541 -32.77 12.48 12.88
CA GLY A 541 -31.58 11.97 12.20
C GLY A 541 -30.78 13.08 11.54
N GLY A 542 -29.62 12.73 10.98
CA GLY A 542 -28.76 13.67 10.26
C GLY A 542 -28.05 12.97 9.11
N THR A 543 -27.80 13.72 8.04
CA THR A 543 -26.92 13.30 6.94
C THR A 543 -25.54 13.92 7.15
N ILE A 544 -24.50 13.11 7.06
CA ILE A 544 -23.10 13.56 7.14
C ILE A 544 -22.56 13.70 5.71
N LEU A 545 -22.03 14.87 5.41
CA LEU A 545 -21.33 15.16 4.16
C LEU A 545 -19.88 15.56 4.51
N HIS A 546 -18.94 15.19 3.65
CA HIS A 546 -17.54 15.58 3.81
C HIS A 546 -17.27 16.86 2.99
N GLY A 547 -16.60 17.85 3.60
CA GLY A 547 -16.29 19.15 2.99
C GLY A 547 -14.91 19.66 3.35
N ARG A 548 -14.50 20.79 2.74
CA ARG A 548 -13.19 21.45 2.97
C ARG A 548 -13.38 22.92 3.31
N ASP A 549 -12.52 23.46 4.17
CA ASP A 549 -12.56 24.87 4.57
C ASP A 549 -11.62 25.72 3.71
N ALA A 550 -12.19 26.62 2.91
CA ALA A 550 -11.45 27.53 2.05
C ALA A 550 -10.77 28.71 2.79
N ARG A 551 -10.92 28.82 4.11
CA ARG A 551 -10.41 29.96 4.91
C ARG A 551 -8.95 29.83 5.38
N SER A 552 -8.24 28.73 5.07
CA SER A 552 -6.85 28.54 5.49
C SER A 552 -5.87 29.42 4.69
N GLY A 553 -5.61 30.64 5.17
CA GLY A 553 -4.65 31.57 4.59
C GLY A 553 -3.27 31.56 5.27
N THR A 554 -2.44 30.54 5.01
CA THR A 554 -1.02 30.51 5.43
C THR A 554 -0.11 30.57 4.19
N TRP A 555 1.10 31.12 4.28
CA TRP A 555 2.01 31.25 3.12
C TRP A 555 2.33 29.92 2.38
N LEU A 556 2.25 28.78 3.08
CA LEU A 556 2.35 27.44 2.49
C LEU A 556 1.02 26.90 1.93
N SER A 557 -0.14 27.38 2.40
CA SER A 557 -1.44 27.02 1.80
C SER A 557 -1.61 27.63 0.41
N VAL A 558 -0.90 28.72 0.12
CA VAL A 558 -0.84 29.32 -1.23
C VAL A 558 0.00 28.48 -2.20
N SER A 559 1.07 27.81 -1.73
CA SER A 559 1.92 26.96 -2.57
C SER A 559 1.49 25.49 -2.64
N MET A 560 0.77 24.98 -1.63
CA MET A 560 0.31 23.58 -1.57
C MET A 560 -1.22 23.38 -1.49
N ARG A 561 -2.05 24.43 -1.52
CA ARG A 561 -3.54 24.35 -1.44
C ARG A 561 -4.05 23.44 -0.30
N LEU A 562 -3.46 23.59 0.88
CA LEU A 562 -3.87 22.87 2.09
C LEU A 562 -5.15 23.49 2.66
N GLU A 563 -6.29 22.81 2.52
CA GLU A 563 -7.61 23.19 3.05
C GLU A 563 -8.03 22.17 4.13
N PRO A 564 -8.19 22.57 5.40
CA PRO A 564 -8.55 21.63 6.46
C PRO A 564 -9.96 21.06 6.24
N GLU A 565 -10.11 19.75 6.46
CA GLU A 565 -11.37 19.03 6.27
C GLU A 565 -12.40 19.36 7.35
N LYS A 566 -13.67 19.34 6.95
CA LYS A 566 -14.83 19.54 7.82
C LYS A 566 -15.89 18.47 7.53
N GLU A 567 -16.69 18.16 8.53
CA GLU A 567 -17.94 17.43 8.33
C GLU A 567 -19.09 18.44 8.29
N VAL A 568 -19.96 18.31 7.31
CA VAL A 568 -21.18 19.12 7.16
C VAL A 568 -22.36 18.23 7.50
N LEU A 569 -23.04 18.56 8.59
CA LEU A 569 -24.21 17.87 9.08
C LEU A 569 -25.46 18.55 8.56
N TRP A 570 -26.35 17.76 7.99
CA TRP A 570 -27.66 18.18 7.52
C TRP A 570 -28.72 17.55 8.40
N PHE A 571 -29.42 18.38 9.17
CA PHE A 571 -30.57 17.96 9.97
C PHE A 571 -31.83 18.53 9.33
N LEU A 572 -32.65 17.65 8.76
CA LEU A 572 -34.00 18.01 8.32
C LEU A 572 -34.93 17.89 9.53
N VAL A 573 -35.48 19.01 9.98
CA VAL A 573 -36.27 19.11 11.20
C VAL A 573 -37.58 19.86 10.95
N ASP A 574 -38.58 19.63 11.79
CA ASP A 574 -39.81 20.42 11.75
C ASP A 574 -39.51 21.86 12.19
N ALA A 575 -40.15 22.85 11.54
CA ALA A 575 -39.92 24.27 11.79
C ALA A 575 -40.15 24.64 13.27
N GLU A 576 -41.03 23.91 13.97
CA GLU A 576 -41.30 24.08 15.40
C GLU A 576 -40.08 23.83 16.31
N ILE A 577 -39.26 22.84 15.97
CA ILE A 577 -38.09 22.43 16.77
C ILE A 577 -36.78 23.04 16.26
N THR A 578 -36.81 23.76 15.14
CA THR A 578 -35.61 24.34 14.51
C THR A 578 -34.87 25.30 15.44
N ALA A 579 -35.61 26.12 16.18
CA ALA A 579 -35.03 27.06 17.13
C ALA A 579 -34.36 26.35 18.32
N GLU A 580 -34.95 25.25 18.81
CA GLU A 580 -34.41 24.46 19.91
C GLU A 580 -33.12 23.76 19.51
N VAL A 581 -33.14 23.03 18.39
CA VAL A 581 -31.96 22.32 17.86
C VAL A 581 -30.83 23.31 17.54
N SER A 582 -31.13 24.42 16.86
CA SER A 582 -30.12 25.44 16.52
C SER A 582 -29.49 26.07 17.75
N ARG A 583 -30.27 26.31 18.80
CA ARG A 583 -29.78 26.90 20.05
C ARG A 583 -28.81 25.98 20.77
N VAL A 584 -29.15 24.69 20.89
CA VAL A 584 -28.26 23.70 21.52
C VAL A 584 -26.93 23.58 20.77
N LEU A 585 -26.97 23.60 19.44
CA LEU A 585 -25.76 23.57 18.60
C LEU A 585 -24.92 24.85 18.74
N LEU A 586 -25.56 26.02 18.82
CA LEU A 586 -24.89 27.31 19.02
C LEU A 586 -24.27 27.41 20.42
N ASP A 587 -25.00 27.00 21.47
CA ASP A 587 -24.50 26.97 22.85
C ASP A 587 -23.26 26.06 22.97
N LYS A 588 -23.25 24.94 22.24
CA LYS A 588 -22.06 24.09 22.11
C LYS A 588 -20.95 24.75 21.30
N SER A 589 -21.27 25.51 20.25
CA SER A 589 -20.29 26.29 19.44
C SER A 589 -19.55 27.35 20.25
N ASP A 590 -20.19 27.92 21.28
CA ASP A 590 -19.59 28.98 22.12
C ASP A 590 -18.65 28.44 23.21
N GLN A 591 -18.54 27.12 23.38
CA GLN A 591 -17.61 26.52 24.33
C GLN A 591 -16.17 26.55 23.79
N PRO A 592 -15.16 26.80 24.65
CA PRO A 592 -13.75 26.86 24.22
C PRO A 592 -13.23 25.54 23.60
N ASP A 593 -13.83 24.41 23.97
CA ASP A 593 -13.48 23.08 23.44
C ASP A 593 -14.41 22.66 22.28
N SER A 594 -15.14 23.60 21.68
CA SER A 594 -16.10 23.27 20.63
C SER A 594 -15.44 22.90 19.32
N ASN A 595 -15.95 21.81 18.74
CA ASN A 595 -15.63 21.39 17.38
C ASN A 595 -16.65 21.92 16.35
N ILE A 596 -17.60 22.77 16.75
CA ILE A 596 -18.61 23.35 15.85
C ILE A 596 -18.08 24.67 15.26
N VAL A 597 -17.95 24.68 13.94
CA VAL A 597 -17.37 25.78 13.16
C VAL A 597 -18.44 26.81 12.76
N SER A 598 -19.61 26.35 12.33
CA SER A 598 -20.72 27.23 11.96
C SER A 598 -22.05 26.51 11.90
N VAL A 599 -23.14 27.20 12.22
CA VAL A 599 -24.51 26.69 12.15
C VAL A 599 -25.37 27.67 11.36
N PHE A 600 -26.12 27.18 10.38
CA PHE A 600 -27.09 27.96 9.60
C PHE A 600 -28.37 27.14 9.39
N ALA A 601 -29.52 27.80 9.33
CA ALA A 601 -30.79 27.16 9.01
C ALA A 601 -31.32 27.71 7.68
N LEU A 602 -31.91 26.85 6.85
CA LEU A 602 -32.51 27.20 5.57
C LEU A 602 -33.92 26.60 5.49
N PRO A 603 -34.92 27.36 5.00
CA PRO A 603 -36.27 26.84 4.83
C PRO A 603 -36.32 25.80 3.71
N VAL A 604 -37.12 24.75 3.91
CA VAL A 604 -37.33 23.69 2.91
C VAL A 604 -38.73 23.79 2.35
N THR A 605 -38.85 23.82 1.02
CA THR A 605 -40.14 23.98 0.33
C THR A 605 -40.93 22.67 0.19
N GLY A 606 -40.29 21.52 0.34
CA GLY A 606 -40.94 20.20 0.30
C GLY A 606 -39.96 19.07 0.60
N SER A 607 -40.46 17.94 1.11
CA SER A 607 -39.66 16.77 1.46
C SER A 607 -40.35 15.46 1.04
N ASP A 608 -39.66 14.62 0.27
CA ASP A 608 -40.21 13.33 -0.20
C ASP A 608 -39.41 12.15 0.36
N GLY A 609 -40.11 11.09 0.79
CA GLY A 609 -39.51 9.85 1.29
C GLY A 609 -39.44 8.77 0.22
N LEU A 610 -38.25 8.21 -0.03
CA LEU A 610 -38.03 7.17 -1.07
C LEU A 610 -38.66 5.80 -0.74
N THR A 611 -38.98 5.54 0.52
CA THR A 611 -39.51 4.24 1.01
C THR A 611 -40.71 4.38 1.94
N ALA A 612 -41.27 5.58 2.09
CA ALA A 612 -42.44 5.76 2.94
C ALA A 612 -43.66 5.26 2.17
N ASP A 613 -44.29 4.18 2.65
CA ASP A 613 -45.69 3.92 2.33
C ASP A 613 -46.44 5.24 2.57
N THR A 614 -47.20 5.67 1.56
CA THR A 614 -47.81 6.99 1.35
C THR A 614 -48.72 7.51 2.48
N TYR A 615 -48.80 6.82 3.62
CA TYR A 615 -49.75 7.08 4.70
C TYR A 615 -49.18 7.81 5.92
N VAL A 616 -47.87 8.09 6.00
CA VAL A 616 -47.26 8.68 7.21
C VAL A 616 -47.21 10.22 7.18
N PHE A 617 -47.44 10.87 6.03
CA PHE A 617 -47.35 12.34 5.91
C PHE A 617 -48.59 13.03 5.32
N GLU A 618 -49.73 12.34 5.14
CA GLU A 618 -51.01 13.02 4.89
C GLU A 618 -51.56 13.60 6.20
N SER A 619 -51.11 14.80 6.58
CA SER A 619 -51.95 15.70 7.38
C SER A 619 -52.89 16.44 6.43
N GLU A 620 -54.05 15.83 6.16
CA GLU A 620 -55.19 16.50 5.54
C GLU A 620 -55.64 17.67 6.43
N THR A 621 -55.15 18.86 6.10
CA THR A 621 -55.90 20.10 6.26
C THR A 621 -56.90 20.17 5.11
N SER A 622 -58.12 19.72 5.38
CA SER A 622 -59.29 20.08 4.58
C SER A 622 -60.48 20.40 5.50
N GLN A 623 -60.57 21.67 5.88
CA GLN A 623 -61.83 22.43 5.95
C GLN A 623 -61.66 23.73 5.16
#